data_AF-Q2WCS7-F1
#
_entry.id   AF-Q2WCS7-F1
#
_cell.length_a   1.000
_cell.length_b   1.000
_cell.length_c   1.000
_cell.angle_alpha   90.00
_cell.angle_beta   90.00
_cell.angle_gamma   90.00
#
_symmetry.space_group_name_H-M   'P 1'
#
loop_
_entity.id
_entity.type
_entity.pdbx_description
1 polymer ?
#
loop_
_entity_poly.entity_id
_entity_poly.type
_entity_poly.pdbx_seq_one_letter_code
_entity_poly.pdbx_strand_id
1 'polypeptide(L)'
;TNEMLKANQLSFPGQRVAISGAGNVAIYAIQKVEELGGKVITCSDSNGYVIDENGIDFKIVKQIKEVERSRIKDYADRVASASYYEGSVWDAQVAYDIALPCATQNEISGDQAKNLIANGAKVVAEGANMPSSPEAIA
;
A
#
# COMPACT_ATOMS: atom_id res chain seq x y z
N THR A 1 11.49 0.63 -7.63
CA THR A 1 10.25 0.62 -8.43
C THR A 1 10.31 1.49 -9.69
N ASN A 2 10.61 2.80 -9.60
CA ASN A 2 10.59 3.70 -10.78
C ASN A 2 11.43 3.21 -11.97
N GLU A 3 12.67 2.78 -11.74
CA GLU A 3 13.54 2.29 -12.83
C GLU A 3 13.03 0.99 -13.47
N MET A 4 12.44 0.10 -12.66
CA MET A 4 11.82 -1.13 -13.16
C MET A 4 10.56 -0.84 -13.98
N LEU A 5 9.75 0.14 -13.59
CA LEU A 5 8.63 0.61 -14.41
C LEU A 5 9.13 1.11 -15.76
N LYS A 6 10.13 2.01 -15.77
CA LYS A 6 10.71 2.55 -17.01
C LYS A 6 11.26 1.45 -17.92
N ALA A 7 11.94 0.45 -17.36
CA ALA A 7 12.47 -0.69 -18.12
C ALA A 7 11.37 -1.51 -18.83
N ASN A 8 10.14 -1.47 -18.30
CA ASN A 8 8.97 -2.14 -18.84
C ASN A 8 8.00 -1.18 -19.57
N GLN A 9 8.46 0.04 -19.94
CA GLN A 9 7.65 1.06 -20.60
C GLN A 9 6.41 1.50 -19.79
N LEU A 10 6.49 1.33 -18.46
CA LEU A 10 5.50 1.80 -17.50
C LEU A 10 6.04 3.04 -16.77
N SER A 11 5.13 3.77 -16.12
CA SER A 11 5.45 4.93 -15.29
C SER A 11 4.41 5.07 -14.18
N PHE A 12 4.70 5.84 -13.14
CA PHE A 12 3.76 6.09 -12.03
C PHE A 12 2.53 6.95 -12.39
N PRO A 13 2.61 7.96 -13.28
CA PRO A 13 1.45 8.77 -13.65
C PRO A 13 0.24 7.93 -14.06
N GLY A 14 -0.87 8.13 -13.35
CA GLY A 14 -2.13 7.43 -13.61
C GLY A 14 -2.22 6.00 -13.03
N GLN A 15 -1.15 5.47 -12.43
CA GLN A 15 -1.19 4.15 -11.78
C GLN A 15 -1.81 4.25 -10.39
N ARG A 16 -2.60 3.23 -10.06
CA ARG A 16 -3.11 3.03 -8.70
C ARG A 16 -2.13 2.13 -7.94
N VAL A 17 -1.77 2.53 -6.73
CA VAL A 17 -0.76 1.86 -5.91
C VAL A 17 -1.38 1.42 -4.59
N ALA A 18 -1.33 0.12 -4.31
CA ALA A 18 -1.61 -0.41 -2.98
C ALA A 18 -0.30 -0.48 -2.18
N ILE A 19 -0.32 0.01 -0.95
CA ILE A 19 0.80 -0.10 -0.01
C ILE A 19 0.31 -0.67 1.32
N SER A 20 1.12 -1.53 1.93
CA SER A 20 0.93 -1.94 3.31
C SER A 20 1.80 -1.12 4.24
N GLY A 21 1.41 -1.08 5.52
CA GLY A 21 2.14 -0.37 6.55
C GLY A 21 1.80 1.12 6.59
N ALA A 22 2.15 1.70 7.73
CA ALA A 22 2.00 3.12 8.04
C ALA A 22 3.21 3.61 8.85
N GLY A 23 4.31 2.86 8.81
CA GLY A 23 5.58 3.23 9.43
C GLY A 23 6.43 4.12 8.51
N ASN A 24 7.66 4.38 8.93
CA ASN A 24 8.62 5.24 8.21
C ASN A 24 8.72 4.90 6.71
N VAL A 25 8.95 3.62 6.38
CA VAL A 25 9.07 3.18 4.97
C VAL A 25 7.80 3.48 4.18
N ALA A 26 6.63 3.14 4.74
CA ALA A 26 5.35 3.35 4.07
C ALA A 26 5.03 4.84 3.87
N ILE A 27 5.22 5.68 4.90
CA ILE A 27 4.95 7.12 4.82
C ILE A 27 5.75 7.78 3.69
N TYR A 28 7.05 7.52 3.63
CA TYR A 28 7.91 8.12 2.60
C TYR A 28 7.73 7.46 1.22
N ALA A 29 7.32 6.19 1.17
CA ALA A 29 6.91 5.57 -0.08
C ALA A 29 5.63 6.21 -0.63
N ILE A 30 4.63 6.50 0.22
CA ILE A 30 3.42 7.22 -0.18
C ILE A 30 3.78 8.57 -0.77
N GLN A 31 4.54 9.37 -0.02
CA GLN A 31 5.02 10.68 -0.48
C GLN A 31 5.72 10.57 -1.84
N LYS A 32 6.63 9.60 -2.00
CA LYS A 32 7.41 9.50 -3.22
C LYS A 32 6.60 9.06 -4.42
N VAL A 33 5.64 8.16 -4.24
CA VAL A 33 4.71 7.74 -5.30
C VAL A 33 3.88 8.93 -5.75
N GLU A 34 3.39 9.74 -4.81
CA GLU A 34 2.60 10.94 -5.10
C GLU A 34 3.41 11.99 -5.87
N GLU A 35 4.67 12.25 -5.46
CA GLU A 35 5.62 13.13 -6.19
C GLU A 35 5.89 12.65 -7.62
N LEU A 36 5.81 11.33 -7.87
CA LEU A 36 6.00 10.73 -9.19
C LEU A 36 4.69 10.65 -10.00
N GLY A 37 3.58 11.18 -9.49
CA GLY A 37 2.27 11.23 -10.15
C GLY A 37 1.43 9.96 -10.02
N GLY A 38 1.86 8.99 -9.22
CA GLY A 38 1.06 7.82 -8.88
C GLY A 38 0.07 8.13 -7.77
N LYS A 39 -0.99 7.33 -7.67
CA LYS A 39 -1.99 7.47 -6.61
C LYS A 39 -1.93 6.28 -5.66
N VAL A 40 -1.52 6.52 -4.43
CA VAL A 40 -1.61 5.50 -3.39
C VAL A 40 -3.02 5.46 -2.82
N ILE A 41 -3.65 4.29 -2.85
CA ILE A 41 -5.07 4.15 -2.46
C ILE A 41 -5.27 3.38 -1.15
N THR A 42 -4.21 2.79 -0.58
CA THR A 42 -4.30 2.05 0.68
C THR A 42 -3.17 2.39 1.64
N CYS A 43 -3.34 2.15 2.92
CA CYS A 43 -2.25 2.00 3.89
C CYS A 43 -2.74 1.14 5.06
N SER A 44 -1.84 0.52 5.84
CA SER A 44 -2.25 -0.42 6.89
C SER A 44 -1.44 -0.34 8.17
N ASP A 45 -1.97 -0.91 9.25
CA ASP A 45 -1.20 -1.24 10.44
C ASP A 45 -1.49 -2.68 10.88
N SER A 46 -1.07 -3.05 12.10
CA SER A 46 -1.20 -4.41 12.63
C SER A 46 -2.64 -4.93 12.71
N ASN A 47 -3.64 -4.04 12.70
CA ASN A 47 -5.03 -4.43 12.96
C ASN A 47 -5.88 -4.42 11.68
N GLY A 48 -5.53 -3.57 10.73
CA GLY A 48 -6.34 -3.38 9.54
C GLY A 48 -5.74 -2.36 8.59
N TYR A 49 -6.53 -2.00 7.59
CA TYR A 49 -6.12 -1.12 6.52
C TYR A 49 -7.21 -0.11 6.18
N VAL A 50 -6.78 0.98 5.55
CA VAL A 50 -7.66 2.01 5.02
C VAL A 50 -7.60 1.94 3.50
N ILE A 51 -8.74 2.17 2.87
CA ILE A 51 -8.85 2.45 1.44
C ILE A 51 -9.35 3.89 1.27
N ASP A 52 -8.67 4.66 0.42
CA ASP A 52 -9.12 5.97 -0.06
C ASP A 52 -8.88 6.07 -1.57
N GLU A 53 -9.95 6.00 -2.35
CA GLU A 53 -9.86 6.05 -3.82
C GLU A 53 -9.40 7.41 -4.36
N ASN A 54 -9.49 8.46 -3.53
CA ASN A 54 -9.00 9.78 -3.88
C ASN A 54 -7.49 9.90 -3.69
N GLY A 55 -6.89 9.04 -2.86
CA GLY A 55 -5.48 9.00 -2.56
C GLY A 55 -5.22 9.17 -1.06
N ILE A 56 -4.25 8.43 -0.52
CA ILE A 56 -3.85 8.52 0.88
C ILE A 56 -3.00 9.77 1.10
N ASP A 57 -3.45 10.66 1.98
CA ASP A 57 -2.66 11.81 2.43
C ASP A 57 -1.60 11.38 3.45
N PHE A 58 -0.35 11.31 3.00
CA PHE A 58 0.78 10.89 3.84
C PHE A 58 0.99 11.80 5.06
N LYS A 59 0.56 13.07 5.04
CA LYS A 59 0.71 14.00 6.17
C LYS A 59 -0.24 13.61 7.29
N ILE A 60 -1.45 13.17 6.96
CA ILE A 60 -2.40 12.66 7.95
C ILE A 60 -1.88 11.36 8.54
N VAL A 61 -1.38 10.43 7.71
CA VAL A 61 -0.76 9.19 8.19
C VAL A 61 0.43 9.49 9.11
N LYS A 62 1.30 10.42 8.72
CA LYS A 62 2.45 10.86 9.52
C LYS A 62 2.02 11.44 10.86
N GLN A 63 1.02 12.32 10.87
CA GLN A 63 0.47 12.90 12.09
C GLN A 63 -0.07 11.82 13.04
N ILE A 64 -0.87 10.88 12.53
CA ILE A 64 -1.44 9.77 13.30
C ILE A 64 -0.32 8.90 13.89
N LYS A 65 0.69 8.53 13.09
CA LYS A 65 1.66 7.50 13.48
C LYS A 65 2.90 8.03 14.20
N GLU A 66 3.41 9.20 13.83
CA GLU A 66 4.63 9.77 14.41
C GLU A 66 4.36 10.71 15.59
N VAL A 67 3.27 11.48 15.55
CA VAL A 67 2.96 12.48 16.58
C VAL A 67 2.03 11.89 17.64
N GLU A 68 0.88 11.39 17.20
CA GLU A 68 -0.19 10.93 18.11
C GLU A 68 0.00 9.47 18.53
N ARG A 69 0.77 8.70 17.76
CA ARG A 69 1.00 7.27 17.95
C ARG A 69 -0.29 6.45 18.02
N SER A 70 -1.28 6.84 17.22
CA SER A 70 -2.59 6.20 17.16
C SER A 70 -2.69 5.10 16.08
N ARG A 71 -3.89 4.59 15.87
CA ARG A 71 -4.23 3.54 14.91
C ARG A 71 -4.60 4.13 13.56
N ILE A 72 -4.35 3.36 12.50
CA ILE A 72 -4.60 3.84 11.13
C ILE A 72 -6.09 4.07 10.85
N LYS A 73 -6.98 3.41 11.59
CA LYS A 73 -8.43 3.63 11.51
C LYS A 73 -8.82 5.11 11.70
N ASP A 74 -8.06 5.86 12.50
CA ASP A 74 -8.30 7.28 12.76
C ASP A 74 -8.15 8.14 11.48
N TYR A 75 -7.51 7.62 10.43
CA TYR A 75 -7.49 8.26 9.12
C TYR A 75 -8.90 8.31 8.51
N ALA A 76 -9.67 7.22 8.62
CA ALA A 76 -11.04 7.17 8.10
C ALA A 76 -11.99 8.11 8.86
N ASP A 77 -11.69 8.41 10.13
CA ASP A 77 -12.42 9.43 10.91
C ASP A 77 -12.11 10.87 10.46
N ARG A 78 -10.95 11.10 9.82
CA ARG A 78 -10.49 12.42 9.36
C ARG A 78 -10.81 12.68 7.89
N VAL A 79 -10.88 11.62 7.10
CA VAL A 79 -11.05 11.72 5.65
C VAL A 79 -12.34 11.01 5.26
N ALA A 80 -13.37 11.81 4.93
CA ALA A 80 -14.71 11.31 4.67
C ALA A 80 -14.81 10.34 3.48
N SER A 81 -13.87 10.39 2.52
CA SER A 81 -13.82 9.43 1.40
C SER A 81 -13.18 8.10 1.74
N ALA A 82 -12.56 7.99 2.92
CA ALA A 82 -11.79 6.83 3.31
C ALA A 82 -12.64 5.84 4.11
N SER A 83 -12.34 4.56 3.97
CA SER A 83 -12.99 3.47 4.70
C SER A 83 -11.96 2.57 5.36
N TYR A 84 -12.21 2.19 6.61
CA TYR A 84 -11.35 1.26 7.36
C TYR A 84 -11.92 -0.16 7.32
N TYR A 85 -11.01 -1.13 7.23
CA TYR A 85 -11.29 -2.56 7.21
C TYR A 85 -10.31 -3.27 8.13
N GLU A 86 -10.77 -4.33 8.81
CA GLU A 86 -9.89 -5.19 9.61
C GLU A 86 -9.20 -6.24 8.74
N GLY A 87 -8.05 -6.75 9.19
CA GLY A 87 -7.30 -7.79 8.50
C GLY A 87 -6.23 -7.26 7.54
N SER A 88 -5.91 -8.04 6.51
CA SER A 88 -4.81 -7.72 5.60
C SER A 88 -5.28 -6.87 4.41
N VAL A 89 -4.49 -5.84 4.06
CA VAL A 89 -4.71 -5.04 2.86
C VAL A 89 -4.66 -5.87 1.57
N TRP A 90 -3.97 -7.02 1.60
CA TRP A 90 -3.85 -7.92 0.46
C TRP A 90 -5.09 -8.79 0.22
N ASP A 91 -6.04 -8.78 1.15
CA ASP A 91 -7.36 -9.41 1.00
C ASP A 91 -8.40 -8.42 0.43
N ALA A 92 -8.03 -7.14 0.29
CA ALA A 92 -8.91 -6.10 -0.24
C ALA A 92 -9.30 -6.39 -1.70
N GLN A 93 -10.58 -6.21 -2.00
CA GLN A 93 -11.13 -6.32 -3.35
C GLN A 93 -11.16 -4.93 -4.00
N VAL A 94 -9.98 -4.42 -4.35
CA VAL A 94 -9.81 -3.09 -4.94
C VAL A 94 -8.78 -3.15 -6.06
N ALA A 95 -9.06 -2.50 -7.19
CA ALA A 95 -8.16 -2.50 -8.33
C ALA A 95 -6.92 -1.63 -8.08
N TYR A 96 -5.74 -2.16 -8.38
CA TYR A 96 -4.46 -1.45 -8.38
C TYR A 96 -3.46 -2.06 -9.35
N ASP A 97 -2.54 -1.24 -9.85
CA ASP A 97 -1.51 -1.66 -10.80
C ASP A 97 -0.19 -2.06 -10.14
N ILE A 98 0.10 -1.47 -8.97
CA ILE A 98 1.37 -1.62 -8.26
C ILE A 98 1.09 -1.97 -6.80
N ALA A 99 1.73 -3.03 -6.30
CA ALA A 99 1.75 -3.39 -4.87
C ALA A 99 3.12 -3.07 -4.25
N LEU A 100 3.11 -2.36 -3.12
CA LEU A 100 4.29 -2.02 -2.33
C LEU A 100 4.16 -2.61 -0.93
N PRO A 101 4.65 -3.83 -0.66
CA PRO A 101 4.66 -4.35 0.69
C PRO A 101 5.74 -3.72 1.56
N CYS A 102 5.32 -3.01 2.60
CA CYS A 102 6.16 -2.17 3.46
C CYS A 102 5.84 -2.34 4.96
N ALA A 103 5.11 -3.39 5.36
CA ALA A 103 4.71 -3.58 6.76
C ALA A 103 5.66 -4.50 7.52
N THR A 104 5.67 -5.79 7.19
CA THR A 104 6.40 -6.84 7.93
C THR A 104 6.85 -7.97 7.00
N GLN A 105 7.70 -8.85 7.53
CA GLN A 105 8.04 -10.11 6.86
C GLN A 105 6.80 -11.00 6.65
N ASN A 106 6.79 -11.80 5.58
CA ASN A 106 5.74 -12.77 5.23
C ASN A 106 4.30 -12.21 5.29
N GLU A 107 4.11 -10.94 4.92
CA GLU A 107 2.79 -10.32 4.87
C GLU A 107 1.97 -10.71 3.63
N ILE A 108 2.61 -11.21 2.56
CA ILE A 108 1.93 -11.75 1.38
C ILE A 108 2.07 -13.27 1.36
N SER A 109 0.95 -13.96 1.59
CA SER A 109 0.79 -15.40 1.39
C SER A 109 0.55 -15.77 -0.08
N GLY A 110 0.67 -17.05 -0.45
CA GLY A 110 0.35 -17.53 -1.79
C GLY A 110 -1.10 -17.25 -2.24
N ASP A 111 -2.07 -17.27 -1.32
CA ASP A 111 -3.46 -16.93 -1.66
C ASP A 111 -3.63 -15.42 -1.85
N GLN A 112 -2.95 -14.61 -1.06
CA GLN A 112 -2.91 -13.16 -1.26
C GLN A 112 -2.24 -12.79 -2.58
N ALA A 113 -1.17 -13.49 -2.99
CA ALA A 113 -0.55 -13.28 -4.30
C ALA A 113 -1.55 -13.49 -5.46
N LYS A 114 -2.45 -14.48 -5.35
CA LYS A 114 -3.55 -14.65 -6.33
C LYS A 114 -4.51 -13.47 -6.33
N ASN A 115 -4.83 -12.92 -5.16
CA ASN A 115 -5.67 -11.72 -5.03
C ASN A 115 -5.00 -10.50 -5.68
N LEU A 116 -3.69 -10.31 -5.49
CA LEU A 116 -2.93 -9.23 -6.15
C LEU A 116 -3.11 -9.28 -7.67
N ILE A 117 -2.95 -10.47 -8.27
CA ILE A 117 -3.13 -10.67 -9.71
C ILE A 117 -4.58 -10.39 -10.12
N ALA A 118 -5.56 -10.91 -9.37
CA ALA A 118 -6.98 -10.70 -9.65
C ALA A 118 -7.38 -9.21 -9.58
N ASN A 119 -6.73 -8.44 -8.71
CA ASN A 119 -6.91 -7.00 -8.57
C ASN A 119 -6.17 -6.16 -9.63
N GLY A 120 -5.42 -6.80 -10.53
CA GLY A 120 -4.74 -6.16 -11.65
C GLY A 120 -3.30 -5.73 -11.40
N ALA A 121 -2.67 -6.20 -10.31
CA ALA A 121 -1.29 -5.87 -10.02
C ALA A 121 -0.36 -6.36 -11.14
N LYS A 122 0.36 -5.42 -11.76
CA LYS A 122 1.39 -5.68 -12.78
C LYS A 122 2.77 -5.75 -12.16
N VAL A 123 2.92 -5.18 -10.96
CA VAL A 123 4.18 -4.96 -10.29
C VAL A 123 4.03 -5.20 -8.80
N VAL A 124 4.97 -5.94 -8.22
CA VAL A 124 5.22 -5.99 -6.78
C VAL A 124 6.64 -5.47 -6.54
N ALA A 125 6.82 -4.52 -5.62
CA ALA A 125 8.13 -4.03 -5.24
C ALA A 125 8.27 -3.93 -3.73
N GLU A 126 9.11 -4.80 -3.17
CA GLU A 126 9.24 -5.01 -1.74
C GLU A 126 10.00 -3.88 -1.04
N GLY A 127 9.34 -3.22 -0.08
CA GLY A 127 9.95 -2.23 0.81
C GLY A 127 10.30 -2.79 2.19
N ALA A 128 9.58 -3.80 2.66
CA ALA A 128 9.91 -4.56 3.86
C ALA A 128 11.01 -5.61 3.58
N ASN A 129 11.57 -6.19 4.64
CA ASN A 129 12.53 -7.28 4.52
C ASN A 129 11.78 -8.62 4.41
N MET A 130 11.81 -9.25 3.22
CA MET A 130 11.14 -10.52 2.92
C MET A 130 9.61 -10.49 3.18
N PRO A 131 8.85 -9.58 2.56
CA PRO A 131 7.40 -9.52 2.77
C PRO A 131 6.64 -10.64 2.05
N SER A 132 7.16 -11.19 0.94
CA SER A 132 6.52 -12.29 0.24
C SER A 132 6.98 -13.64 0.78
N SER A 133 6.01 -14.50 1.11
CA SER A 133 6.28 -15.91 1.42
C SER A 133 6.82 -16.67 0.19
N PRO A 134 7.52 -17.80 0.37
CA PRO A 134 7.95 -18.64 -0.75
C PRO A 134 6.80 -19.02 -1.69
N GLU A 135 5.61 -19.28 -1.14
CA GLU A 135 4.41 -19.62 -1.89
C GLU A 135 3.85 -18.43 -2.69
N ALA A 136 4.11 -17.19 -2.26
CA ALA A 136 3.74 -15.99 -3.01
C ALA A 136 4.67 -15.72 -4.20
N ILE A 137 5.89 -16.26 -4.17
CA ILE A 137 6.93 -16.06 -5.20
C ILE A 137 6.85 -17.16 -6.27
N ALA A 138 6.38 -18.36 -5.91
CA ALA A 138 6.31 -19.54 -6.77
C ALA A 138 5.27 -19.43 -7.89
#